data_AF-A0A917NYR8-F1
#
_entry.id   AF-A0A917NYR8-F1
#
_cell.length_a   1.000
_cell.length_b   1.000
_cell.length_c   1.000
_cell.angle_alpha   90.00
_cell.angle_beta   90.00
_cell.angle_gamma   90.00
#
_symmetry.space_group_name_H-M   'P 1'
#
loop_
_entity.id
_entity.type
_entity.pdbx_description
1 polymer ?
#
loop_
_entity_poly.entity_id
_entity_poly.type
_entity_poly.pdbx_seq_one_letter_code
_entity_poly.pdbx_strand_id
1 'polypeptide(L)' 'MIMDAMIPGVEHDEQRTDRSAILMMLAYVEAECRRLGVTEAAQHAAQAASILSPSVMGAAPRRPKASVPVPLVPVH' A
#
# COMPACT_ATOMS: atom_id res chain seq x y z
N MET A 1 36.66 -23.68 3.60
CA MET A 1 35.19 -23.57 3.68
C MET A 1 34.89 -22.13 4.05
N ILE A 2 34.50 -21.30 3.09
CA ILE A 2 34.02 -19.95 3.37
C ILE A 2 32.57 -20.13 3.82
N MET A 3 32.29 -19.89 5.10
CA MET A 3 30.92 -19.73 5.57
C MET A 3 30.43 -18.38 5.06
N ASP A 4 29.57 -18.44 4.05
CA ASP A 4 28.80 -17.32 3.52
C ASP A 4 27.98 -16.74 4.68
N ALA A 5 28.43 -15.60 5.20
CA ALA A 5 27.75 -14.87 6.24
C ALA A 5 26.54 -14.17 5.60
N MET A 6 25.43 -14.89 5.43
CA MET A 6 24.15 -14.27 5.14
C MET A 6 23.87 -13.25 6.23
N ILE A 7 23.90 -11.97 5.86
CA ILE A 7 23.59 -10.85 6.75
C ILE A 7 22.06 -10.84 6.89
N PRO A 8 21.49 -11.22 8.06
CA PRO A 8 20.03 -11.39 8.23
C PRO A 8 19.22 -10.10 8.04
N GLY A 9 19.89 -8.94 7.96
CA GLY A 9 19.25 -7.66 7.68
C GLY A 9 18.88 -7.43 6.21
N VAL A 10 19.52 -8.12 5.26
CA VAL A 10 19.24 -7.96 3.83
C VAL A 10 17.93 -8.66 3.46
N GLU A 11 17.71 -9.88 3.96
CA GLU A 11 16.51 -10.66 3.65
C GLU A 11 15.22 -10.00 4.15
N HIS A 12 15.25 -9.35 5.31
CA HIS A 12 14.09 -8.62 5.83
C HIS A 12 13.74 -7.38 5.00
N ASP A 13 14.75 -6.67 4.48
CA ASP A 13 14.56 -5.47 3.68
C ASP A 13 14.16 -5.83 2.23
N GLU A 14 14.71 -6.91 1.70
CA GLU A 14 14.26 -7.54 0.44
C GLU A 14 12.81 -7.98 0.55
N GLN A 15 12.44 -8.73 1.58
CA GLN A 15 11.06 -9.19 1.78
C GLN A 15 10.08 -8.03 1.92
N ARG A 16 10.48 -6.93 2.58
CA ARG A 16 9.68 -5.71 2.69
C ARG A 16 9.54 -5.01 1.33
N THR A 17 10.62 -4.97 0.55
CA THR A 17 10.67 -4.39 -0.80
C THR A 17 9.79 -5.19 -1.76
N ASP A 18 9.92 -6.52 -1.76
CA ASP A 18 9.11 -7.44 -2.54
C ASP A 18 7.63 -7.28 -2.21
N ARG A 19 7.31 -7.24 -0.91
CA ARG A 19 5.94 -7.01 -0.46
C ARG A 19 5.40 -5.66 -0.96
N SER A 20 6.20 -4.60 -0.92
CA SER A 20 5.80 -3.29 -1.44
C SER A 20 5.57 -3.33 -2.95
N ALA A 21 6.45 -4.00 -3.70
CA ALA A 21 6.32 -4.16 -5.15
C ALA A 21 5.03 -4.92 -5.52
N ILE A 22 4.75 -6.03 -4.82
CA ILE A 22 3.54 -6.83 -5.05
C ILE A 22 2.28 -6.00 -4.78
N LEU A 23 2.25 -5.22 -3.68
CA LEU A 23 1.10 -4.35 -3.40
C LEU A 23 0.88 -3.29 -4.49
N MET A 24 1.95 -2.70 -5.02
CA MET A 24 1.85 -1.73 -6.12
C MET A 24 1.30 -2.41 -7.39
N MET A 25 1.76 -3.61 -7.70
CA MET A 25 1.26 -4.39 -8.84
C MET A 25 -0.22 -4.73 -8.68
N LEU A 26 -0.65 -5.18 -7.50
CA LEU A 26 -2.05 -5.50 -7.23
C LEU A 26 -2.95 -4.26 -7.32
N ALA A 27 -2.51 -3.11 -6.83
CA ALA A 27 -3.25 -1.85 -6.97
C ALA A 27 -3.41 -1.43 -8.43
N TYR A 28 -2.36 -1.61 -9.25
CA TYR A 28 -2.44 -1.36 -10.68
C TYR A 28 -3.43 -2.31 -11.37
N VAL A 29 -3.33 -3.62 -11.09
CA VAL A 29 -4.24 -4.63 -11.66
C VAL A 29 -5.69 -4.36 -11.27
N GLU A 30 -5.96 -4.00 -10.01
CA GLU A 30 -7.30 -3.62 -9.57
C GLU A 30 -7.85 -2.45 -10.39
N ALA A 31 -7.09 -1.37 -10.52
CA ALA A 31 -7.49 -0.18 -11.26
C ALA A 31 -7.78 -0.51 -12.73
N GLU A 32 -6.95 -1.34 -13.34
CA GLU A 32 -7.11 -1.76 -14.74
C GLU A 32 -8.35 -2.66 -14.92
N CYS A 33 -8.59 -3.60 -14.00
CA CYS A 33 -9.81 -4.40 -14.00
C CYS A 33 -11.07 -3.54 -13.87
N ARG A 34 -11.05 -2.50 -13.01
CA ARG A 34 -12.17 -1.54 -12.89
C ARG A 34 -12.37 -0.75 -14.18
N ARG A 35 -11.30 -0.31 -14.83
CA ARG A 35 -11.33 0.40 -16.12
C ARG A 35 -11.96 -0.45 -17.22
N LEU A 36 -11.70 -1.76 -17.22
CA LEU A 36 -12.25 -2.73 -18.17
C LEU A 36 -13.66 -3.22 -17.79
N GLY A 37 -14.20 -2.82 -16.64
CA GLY A 37 -15.51 -3.26 -16.16
C GLY A 37 -15.55 -4.68 -15.59
N VAL A 38 -14.39 -5.29 -15.34
CA VAL A 38 -14.28 -6.67 -14.81
C VAL A 38 -14.25 -6.63 -13.28
N THR A 39 -15.41 -6.35 -12.69
CA THR A 39 -15.54 -6.04 -11.26
C THR A 39 -15.08 -7.18 -10.34
N GLU A 40 -15.40 -8.44 -10.66
CA GLU A 40 -14.99 -9.60 -9.84
C GLU A 40 -13.46 -9.76 -9.78
N ALA A 41 -12.77 -9.55 -10.92
CA ALA A 41 -11.31 -9.59 -10.96
C ALA A 41 -10.69 -8.45 -10.14
N ALA A 42 -11.28 -7.25 -10.18
CA ALA A 42 -10.85 -6.15 -9.32
C ALA A 42 -11.03 -6.46 -7.83
N GLN A 43 -12.14 -7.09 -7.44
CA GLN A 43 -12.36 -7.52 -6.06
C GLN A 43 -11.31 -8.56 -5.62
N HIS A 44 -10.99 -9.55 -6.45
CA HIS A 44 -9.95 -10.53 -6.15
C HIS A 44 -8.57 -9.89 -5.99
N ALA A 45 -8.21 -8.89 -6.82
CA ALA A 45 -6.96 -8.16 -6.67
C ALA A 45 -6.89 -7.39 -5.34
N ALA A 46 -7.99 -6.72 -4.95
CA ALA A 46 -8.09 -6.04 -3.67
C ALA A 46 -8.00 -7.00 -2.47
N GLN A 47 -8.62 -8.19 -2.57
CA GLN A 47 -8.52 -9.24 -1.57
C GLN A 47 -7.09 -9.77 -1.43
N ALA A 48 -6.38 -10.01 -2.53
CA ALA A 48 -4.98 -10.41 -2.49
C ALA A 48 -4.11 -9.37 -1.77
N ALA A 49 -4.34 -8.08 -2.01
CA ALA A 49 -3.61 -7.00 -1.35
C ALA A 49 -3.89 -6.93 0.17
N SER A 50 -5.11 -7.28 0.60
CA SER A 50 -5.46 -7.29 2.03
C SER A 50 -4.77 -8.41 2.80
N ILE A 51 -4.59 -9.58 2.19
CA ILE A 51 -3.83 -10.71 2.78
C ILE A 51 -2.38 -10.30 3.03
N LEU A 52 -1.80 -9.54 2.10
CA LEU A 52 -0.44 -9.07 2.24
C LEU A 52 -0.33 -7.94 3.25
N SER A 53 -1.37 -7.12 3.44
CA SER A 53 -1.40 -5.98 4.37
C SER A 53 -1.18 -6.43 5.82
N PRO A 54 -0.08 -6.02 6.48
CA PRO A 54 0.10 -6.35 7.88
C PRO A 54 -1.11 -5.83 8.64
N SER A 55 -1.68 -6.65 9.51
CA SER A 55 -2.79 -6.26 10.37
C SER A 55 -2.35 -5.01 11.15
N VAL A 56 -2.88 -3.85 10.77
CA VAL A 56 -2.65 -2.58 11.47
C VAL A 56 -3.52 -2.59 12.72
N MET A 57 -3.45 -3.64 13.54
CA MET A 57 -4.09 -3.73 14.85
C MET A 57 -3.25 -2.95 15.87
N GLY A 58 -2.94 -1.68 15.55
CA GLY A 58 -2.04 -0.84 16.32
C GLY A 58 -1.90 0.61 15.86
N ALA A 59 -2.36 0.99 14.65
CA ALA A 59 -2.49 2.41 14.32
C ALA A 59 -3.93 2.85 14.60
N ALA A 60 -4.13 3.44 15.78
CA ALA A 60 -5.36 4.14 16.12
C ALA A 60 -5.83 5.02 14.95
N PRO A 61 -7.15 5.16 14.71
CA PRO A 61 -7.65 6.03 13.66
C PRO A 61 -7.13 7.45 13.92
N ARG A 62 -6.18 7.90 13.09
CA ARG A 62 -5.79 9.32 13.06
C ARG A 62 -7.00 10.08 12.53
N ARG A 63 -7.82 10.56 13.46
CA ARG A 63 -8.92 11.49 13.21
C ARG A 63 -8.44 12.55 12.21
N PRO A 64 -9.04 12.68 11.02
CA PRO A 64 -8.74 13.81 10.16
C PRO A 64 -9.11 15.07 10.94
N LYS A 65 -8.10 15.89 11.25
CA LYS A 65 -8.33 17.23 11.78
C LYS A 65 -9.07 17.99 10.69
N ALA A 66 -10.23 18.52 11.06
CA ALA A 66 -11.11 19.28 10.19
C ALA A 66 -10.34 20.27 9.32
N SER A 67 -10.75 20.37 8.06
CA SER A 67 -10.31 21.35 7.09
C SER A 67 -10.17 22.73 7.73
N VAL A 68 -8.97 23.31 7.64
CA VAL A 68 -8.77 24.73 7.87
C VAL A 68 -9.46 25.46 6.71
N PRO A 69 -10.45 26.33 6.95
CA PRO A 69 -10.95 27.21 5.90
C PRO A 69 -9.86 28.24 5.58
N VAL A 70 -9.36 28.23 4.36
CA VAL A 70 -8.49 29.28 3.81
C VAL A 70 -9.32 30.58 3.76
N PRO A 71 -8.90 31.69 4.38
CA PRO A 71 -9.56 32.97 4.17
C PRO A 71 -9.25 33.47 2.75
N LEU A 72 -10.29 33.65 1.93
CA LEU A 72 -10.18 34.46 0.72
C LEU A 72 -9.90 35.90 1.14
N VAL A 73 -8.68 36.38 0.87
CA VAL A 73 -8.35 37.79 0.99
C VAL A 73 -8.82 38.50 -0.29
N PRO A 74 -9.54 39.64 -0.21
CA PRO A 74 -9.91 40.42 -1.39
C PRO A 74 -8.66 40.97 -2.10
N VAL A 75 -8.61 40.78 -3.41
CA VAL A 75 -7.63 41.42 -4.30
C VAL A 75 -8.01 42.90 -4.40
N HIS A 76 -7.06 43.77 -4.04
CA HIS A 76 -7.13 45.20 -4.34
C HIS A 76 -6.49 45.49 -5.69
#